data_AF-A0A9D2TF23-F1
#
_entry.id   AF-A0A9D2TF23-F1
#
_cell.length_a   1.000
_cell.length_b   1.000
_cell.length_c   1.000
_cell.angle_alpha   90.00
_cell.angle_beta   90.00
_cell.angle_gamma   90.00
#
_symmetry.space_group_name_H-M   'P 1'
#
loop_
_entity.id
_entity.type
_entity.pdbx_description
1 polymer ?
#
loop_
_entity_poly.entity_id
_entity_poly.type
_entity_poly.pdbx_seq_one_letter_code
_entity_poly.pdbx_strand_id
1 'polypeptide(L)'
;MKNKRKGGFSLIETVIAMALLTAVGAVCLTISLGTRNQMVRIHRMERLGDQAAAMVQENAGEPTSQELQLRFRMGTEEMEEVLTEYEIRTEEAGGTWTVRYYRP
;
A
#
# COMPACT_ATOMS: atom_id res chain seq x y z
N MET A 1 37.95 2.63 52.90
CA MET A 1 37.05 3.79 52.64
C MET A 1 36.75 3.88 51.16
N LYS A 2 35.49 4.17 50.82
CA LYS A 2 34.92 4.18 49.46
C LYS A 2 35.56 5.27 48.59
N ASN A 3 36.05 4.92 47.39
CA ASN A 3 36.13 5.89 46.28
C ASN A 3 35.03 5.55 45.26
N LYS A 4 33.91 6.24 45.41
CA LYS A 4 32.77 6.19 44.50
C LYS A 4 33.20 6.74 43.13
N ARG A 5 32.94 5.99 42.06
CA ARG A 5 32.95 6.46 40.67
C ARG A 5 32.22 7.80 40.59
N LYS A 6 32.89 8.85 40.09
CA LYS A 6 32.22 10.04 39.55
C LYS A 6 32.22 9.91 38.03
N GLY A 7 31.31 9.08 37.53
CA GLY A 7 31.01 9.01 36.10
C GLY A 7 30.10 10.19 35.75
N GLY A 8 30.64 11.16 35.02
CA GLY A 8 29.89 12.24 34.39
C GLY A 8 30.34 12.35 32.95
N PHE A 9 29.39 12.47 32.02
CA PHE A 9 29.69 12.68 30.61
C PHE A 9 30.28 14.08 30.43
N SER A 10 31.30 14.18 29.58
CA SER A 10 31.80 15.46 29.11
C SER A 10 30.74 16.16 28.25
N LEU A 11 30.89 17.49 28.13
CA LEU A 11 30.01 18.31 27.28
C LEU A 11 30.00 17.78 25.83
N ILE A 12 31.17 17.37 25.33
CA ILE A 12 31.34 16.85 23.96
C ILE A 12 30.58 15.53 23.78
N GLU A 13 30.70 14.61 24.72
CA GLU A 13 29.97 13.33 24.68
C GLU A 13 28.45 13.55 24.71
N THR A 14 27.99 14.55 25.47
CA THR A 14 26.56 14.89 25.55
C THR A 14 26.04 15.46 24.23
N VAL A 15 26.80 16.35 23.58
CA VAL A 15 26.45 16.91 22.27
C VAL A 15 26.45 15.83 21.18
N ILE A 16 27.45 14.95 21.19
CA ILE A 16 27.53 13.82 20.25
C ILE A 16 26.33 12.89 20.45
N ALA A 17 25.99 12.55 21.69
CA ALA A 17 24.84 11.69 22.00
C ALA A 17 23.51 12.34 21.54
N MET A 18 23.31 13.63 21.77
CA MET A 18 22.13 14.36 21.28
C MET A 18 22.05 14.40 19.75
N ALA A 19 23.18 14.62 19.08
CA ALA A 19 23.23 14.64 17.62
C ALA A 19 22.85 13.27 17.04
N LEU A 20 23.39 12.18 17.61
CA LEU A 20 23.06 10.82 17.20
C LEU A 20 21.60 10.47 17.48
N LEU A 21 21.07 10.84 18.66
CA LEU A 21 19.65 10.61 18.99
C LEU A 21 18.71 11.36 18.04
N THR A 22 19.06 12.59 17.67
CA THR A 22 18.27 13.40 16.73
C THR A 22 18.29 12.80 15.33
N ALA A 23 19.46 12.34 14.86
CA ALA A 23 19.60 11.68 13.57
C ALA A 23 18.78 10.37 13.50
N VAL A 24 18.86 9.53 14.53
CA VAL A 24 18.09 8.29 14.61
C VAL A 24 16.59 8.59 14.68
N GLY A 25 16.18 9.57 15.49
CA GLY A 25 14.78 10.00 15.59
C GLY A 25 14.21 10.48 14.24
N ALA A 26 14.98 11.28 13.49
CA ALA A 26 14.57 11.75 12.17
C ALA A 26 14.38 10.59 11.18
N VAL A 27 15.28 9.60 11.19
CA VAL A 27 15.17 8.39 10.35
C VAL A 27 13.95 7.54 10.73
N CYS A 28 13.66 7.36 12.02
CA CYS A 28 12.48 6.63 12.45
C CYS A 28 11.17 7.32 12.02
N LEU A 29 11.13 8.65 12.10
CA LEU A 29 9.96 9.44 11.68
C LEU A 29 9.73 9.36 10.16
N THR A 30 10.77 9.45 9.34
CA THR A 30 10.64 9.35 7.88
C THR A 30 10.17 7.96 7.45
N ILE A 31 10.66 6.89 8.08
CA ILE A 31 10.19 5.52 7.83
C ILE A 31 8.71 5.39 8.23
N SER A 32 8.31 5.93 9.39
CA SER A 32 6.91 5.87 9.85
C SER A 32 5.95 6.67 8.98
N LEU A 33 6.37 7.83 8.45
CA LEU A 33 5.61 8.59 7.47
C LEU A 33 5.49 7.84 6.14
N GLY A 34 6.57 7.19 5.70
CA GLY A 34 6.57 6.35 4.51
C GLY A 34 5.59 5.17 4.62
N THR A 35 5.61 4.45 5.74
CA THR A 35 4.69 3.32 5.97
C THR A 35 3.25 3.76 6.14
N ARG A 36 2.98 4.89 6.80
CA ARG A 36 1.63 5.46 6.90
C ARG A 36 1.08 5.85 5.52
N ASN A 37 1.89 6.47 4.67
CA ASN A 37 1.49 6.82 3.31
C ASN A 37 1.23 5.58 2.44
N GLN A 38 2.03 4.52 2.60
CA GLN A 38 1.79 3.24 1.93
C GLN A 38 0.46 2.61 2.39
N MET A 39 0.19 2.58 3.70
CA MET A 39 -1.05 2.03 4.23
C MET A 39 -2.29 2.78 3.76
N VAL A 40 -2.24 4.11 3.73
CA VAL A 40 -3.33 4.94 3.17
C VAL A 40 -3.54 4.64 1.68
N ARG A 41 -2.46 4.43 0.92
CA ARG A 41 -2.53 4.10 -0.50
C ARG A 41 -3.14 2.71 -0.74
N ILE A 42 -2.75 1.72 0.05
CA ILE A 42 -3.32 0.36 -0.02
C ILE A 42 -4.82 0.41 0.30
N HIS A 43 -5.20 1.05 1.41
CA HIS A 43 -6.60 1.14 1.80
C HIS A 43 -7.46 1.88 0.76
N ARG A 44 -6.90 2.90 0.09
CA ARG A 44 -7.57 3.57 -1.03
C ARG A 44 -7.73 2.63 -2.22
N MET A 45 -6.69 1.87 -2.59
CA MET A 45 -6.78 0.90 -3.69
C MET A 45 -7.80 -0.19 -3.42
N GLU A 46 -7.90 -0.69 -2.18
CA GLU A 46 -8.94 -1.63 -1.76
C GLU A 46 -10.34 -1.04 -1.96
N ARG A 47 -10.58 0.19 -1.48
CA ARG A 47 -11.88 0.87 -1.67
C ARG A 47 -12.23 1.11 -3.13
N LEU A 48 -11.27 1.54 -3.94
CA LEU A 48 -11.46 1.72 -5.39
C LEU A 48 -11.80 0.39 -6.07
N GLY A 49 -11.17 -0.71 -5.66
CA GLY A 49 -11.46 -2.06 -6.15
C GLY A 49 -12.87 -2.52 -5.78
N ASP A 50 -13.28 -2.32 -4.52
CA ASP A 50 -14.62 -2.66 -4.04
C ASP A 50 -15.70 -1.85 -4.76
N GLN A 51 -15.48 -0.55 -4.97
CA GLN A 51 -16.38 0.31 -5.74
C GLN A 51 -16.47 -0.12 -7.20
N ALA A 52 -15.32 -0.40 -7.83
CA ALA A 52 -15.28 -0.89 -9.21
C ALA A 52 -16.05 -2.21 -9.37
N ALA A 53 -15.90 -3.14 -8.42
CA ALA A 53 -16.65 -4.39 -8.40
C ALA A 53 -18.17 -4.15 -8.27
N ALA A 54 -18.60 -3.24 -7.39
CA ALA A 54 -20.01 -2.88 -7.24
C ALA A 54 -20.58 -2.25 -8.52
N MET A 55 -19.84 -1.31 -9.14
CA MET A 55 -20.26 -0.64 -10.37
C MET A 55 -20.40 -1.65 -11.53
N VAL A 56 -19.49 -2.62 -11.66
CA VAL A 56 -19.61 -3.68 -12.68
C VAL A 56 -20.81 -4.58 -12.43
N GLN A 57 -21.16 -4.88 -11.17
CA GLN A 57 -22.39 -5.63 -10.86
C GLN A 57 -23.64 -4.85 -11.27
N GLU A 58 -23.59 -3.51 -11.20
CA GLU A 58 -24.66 -2.61 -11.66
C GLU A 58 -24.62 -2.36 -13.19
N ASN A 59 -23.74 -3.04 -13.94
CA ASN A 59 -23.44 -2.81 -15.36
C ASN A 59 -22.98 -1.38 -15.69
N ALA A 60 -22.42 -0.67 -14.70
CA ALA A 60 -21.75 0.61 -14.87
C ALA A 60 -20.26 0.37 -15.19
N GLY A 61 -19.91 0.46 -16.48
CA GLY A 61 -18.54 0.30 -16.98
C GLY A 61 -18.54 0.01 -18.47
N GLU A 62 -17.49 0.44 -19.18
CA GLU A 62 -17.35 0.14 -20.61
C GLU A 62 -16.50 -1.12 -20.77
N PRO A 63 -16.99 -2.20 -21.42
CA PRO A 63 -16.16 -3.36 -21.72
C PRO A 63 -15.03 -2.92 -22.64
N THR A 64 -13.81 -3.31 -22.28
CA THR A 64 -12.65 -3.13 -23.15
C THR A 64 -12.56 -4.32 -24.10
N SER A 65 -11.73 -4.23 -25.13
CA SER A 65 -11.46 -5.34 -26.05
C SER A 65 -10.42 -6.33 -25.49
N GLN A 66 -10.09 -6.26 -24.20
CA GLN A 66 -9.11 -7.14 -23.56
C GLN A 66 -9.82 -8.28 -22.84
N GLU A 67 -9.32 -9.49 -23.08
CA GLU A 67 -9.79 -10.71 -22.42
C GLU A 67 -8.63 -11.35 -21.66
N LEU A 68 -8.90 -11.83 -20.45
CA LEU A 68 -7.99 -12.62 -19.65
C LEU A 68 -8.44 -14.08 -19.69
N GLN A 69 -7.65 -14.93 -20.33
CA GLN A 69 -7.88 -16.37 -20.34
C GLN A 69 -7.19 -17.01 -19.13
N LEU A 70 -7.98 -17.56 -18.22
CA LEU A 70 -7.52 -18.29 -17.06
C LEU A 70 -7.63 -19.78 -17.32
N ARG A 71 -6.50 -20.47 -17.27
CA ARG A 71 -6.44 -21.94 -17.35
C ARG A 71 -6.08 -22.50 -16.00
N PHE A 72 -7.01 -23.24 -15.42
CA PHE A 72 -6.85 -23.93 -14.15
C PHE A 72 -6.72 -25.42 -14.39
N ARG A 73 -5.81 -26.06 -13.68
CA ARG A 73 -5.71 -27.52 -13.64
C ARG A 73 -6.07 -28.01 -12.24
N MET A 74 -7.17 -28.72 -12.13
CA MET A 74 -7.58 -29.40 -10.89
C MET A 74 -7.46 -30.92 -11.09
N GLY A 75 -6.37 -31.49 -10.58
CA GLY A 75 -6.08 -32.92 -10.75
C GLY A 75 -5.85 -33.27 -12.23
N THR A 76 -6.74 -34.09 -12.80
CA THR A 76 -6.73 -34.48 -14.22
C THR A 76 -7.61 -33.60 -15.11
N GLU A 77 -8.41 -32.71 -14.52
CA GLU A 77 -9.30 -31.82 -15.27
C GLU A 77 -8.62 -30.47 -15.53
N GLU A 78 -8.77 -30.00 -16.76
CA GLU A 78 -8.34 -28.67 -17.19
C GLU A 78 -9.59 -27.83 -17.45
N MET A 79 -9.65 -26.66 -16.82
CA MET A 79 -10.78 -25.73 -16.89
C MET A 79 -10.28 -24.42 -17.45
N GLU A 80 -10.98 -23.86 -18.43
CA GLU A 80 -10.66 -22.59 -19.07
C GLU A 80 -11.81 -21.61 -18.84
N GLU A 81 -11.48 -20.43 -18.32
CA GLU A 81 -12.42 -19.33 -18.05
C GLU A 81 -11.92 -18.07 -18.75
N VAL A 82 -12.79 -17.40 -19.50
CA VAL A 82 -12.46 -16.16 -20.21
C VAL A 82 -13.11 -15.01 -19.45
N LEU A 83 -12.30 -14.09 -18.92
CA LEU A 83 -12.78 -12.90 -18.26
C LEU A 83 -12.66 -11.70 -19.20
N THR A 84 -13.73 -10.93 -19.37
CA THR A 84 -13.72 -9.65 -20.09
C THR A 84 -13.26 -8.54 -19.15
N GLU A 85 -12.34 -7.69 -19.61
CA GLU A 85 -11.92 -6.49 -18.87
C GLU A 85 -12.93 -5.35 -19.05
N TYR A 86 -13.23 -4.64 -17.97
CA TYR A 86 -14.09 -3.46 -17.95
C TYR A 86 -13.29 -2.26 -17.44
N GLU A 87 -13.41 -1.13 -18.13
CA GLU A 87 -12.90 0.15 -17.67
C GLU A 87 -13.98 0.88 -16.86
N ILE A 88 -13.68 1.17 -15.60
CA ILE A 88 -14.59 1.89 -14.69
C ILE A 88 -13.94 3.20 -14.29
N ARG A 89 -14.68 4.28 -14.49
CA ARG A 89 -14.29 5.61 -14.03
C ARG A 89 -15.00 5.88 -12.72
N THR A 90 -14.24 5.98 -11.64
CA THR A 90 -14.74 6.35 -10.32
C THR A 90 -14.13 7.68 -9.87
N GLU A 91 -14.91 8.46 -9.15
CA GLU A 91 -14.45 9.70 -8.52
C GLU A 91 -14.26 9.46 -7.03
N GLU A 92 -13.01 9.45 -6.57
CA GLU A 92 -12.70 9.31 -5.15
C GLU A 92 -11.70 10.40 -4.70
N ALA A 93 -12.07 11.09 -3.62
CA ALA A 93 -11.23 12.04 -2.88
C ALA A 93 -10.36 12.99 -3.73
N GLY A 94 -10.99 13.71 -4.66
CA GLY A 94 -10.38 14.84 -5.37
C GLY A 94 -9.73 14.49 -6.72
N GLY A 95 -10.02 13.33 -7.29
CA GLY A 95 -9.59 12.99 -8.65
C GLY A 95 -10.44 11.89 -9.30
N THR A 96 -10.37 11.82 -10.62
CA THR A 96 -10.97 10.75 -11.42
C THR A 96 -9.96 9.62 -11.55
N TRP A 97 -10.38 8.41 -11.23
CA TRP A 97 -9.57 7.20 -11.29
C TRP A 97 -10.16 6.24 -12.32
N THR A 98 -9.28 5.67 -13.13
CA THR A 98 -9.62 4.57 -14.04
C THR A 98 -9.21 3.26 -13.40
N VAL A 99 -10.18 2.42 -13.09
CA VAL A 99 -9.97 1.08 -12.52
C VAL A 99 -10.34 0.04 -13.56
N ARG A 100 -9.55 -1.02 -13.67
CA ARG A 100 -9.80 -2.15 -14.56
C ARG A 100 -10.29 -3.33 -13.74
N TYR A 101 -11.38 -3.93 -14.17
CA TYR A 101 -12.01 -5.06 -13.50
C TYR A 101 -12.29 -6.18 -14.49
N TYR A 102 -12.04 -7.43 -14.10
CA TYR A 102 -12.28 -8.59 -14.95
C TYR A 102 -13.53 -9.33 -14.48
N ARG A 103 -14.45 -9.60 -15.40
CA ARG A 103 -15.70 -10.33 -15.15
C ARG A 103 -15.85 -11.47 -16.16
N PRO A 104 -16.27 -12.68 -15.73
CA PRO A 104 -16.61 -13.78 -16.64
C PRO A 104 -17.86 -13.48 -17.48
#